data_AF-A0A1Y0G7I4-F1
#
_entry.id   AF-A0A1Y0G7I4-F1
#
_cell.length_a   1.000
_cell.length_b   1.000
_cell.length_c   1.000
_cell.angle_alpha   90.00
_cell.angle_beta   90.00
_cell.angle_gamma   90.00
#
_symmetry.space_group_name_H-M   'P 1'
#
loop_
_entity.id
_entity.type
_entity.pdbx_description
1 polymer ?
#
loop_
_entity_poly.entity_id
_entity_poly.type
_entity_poly.pdbx_seq_one_letter_code
_entity_poly.pdbx_strand_id
1 'polypeptide(L)'
;MTIKKITGVLTLGPLRRHDQVDTIYRYIRISDAYLEQVKIPGVLNSLLRNGAICTLWVATINTPTPFFFKTKIHVVYAVEVNGTVHKAIDEVQRGWTTGKWLTVAMLMGAGLLTILLYIGLLFWINAFRLSFVELPIKEMRREPGEAKA
;
A
#
# COMPACT_ATOMS: atom_id res chain seq x y z
N MET A 1 7.73 0.70 -10.06
CA MET A 1 6.38 0.52 -9.49
C MET A 1 5.42 0.27 -10.63
N THR A 2 4.32 -0.44 -10.38
CA THR A 2 3.34 -0.76 -11.43
C THR A 2 1.95 -0.44 -10.90
N ILE A 3 1.20 0.35 -11.68
CA ILE A 3 -0.23 0.57 -11.45
C ILE A 3 -0.99 -0.50 -12.23
N LYS A 4 -1.94 -1.16 -11.59
CA LYS A 4 -2.81 -2.15 -12.21
C LYS A 4 -4.26 -1.74 -12.03
N LYS A 5 -5.02 -1.79 -13.11
CA LYS A 5 -6.48 -1.77 -13.10
C LYS A 5 -6.96 -3.21 -13.04
N ILE A 6 -7.78 -3.54 -12.05
CA ILE A 6 -8.32 -4.89 -11.86
C ILE A 6 -9.82 -4.77 -11.66
N THR A 7 -10.60 -5.43 -12.51
CA THR A 7 -12.07 -5.44 -12.42
C THR A 7 -12.52 -6.85 -12.14
N GLY A 8 -13.43 -7.02 -11.19
CA GLY A 8 -13.94 -8.34 -10.87
C GLY A 8 -14.77 -8.41 -9.60
N VAL A 9 -15.14 -9.63 -9.24
CA VAL A 9 -15.83 -9.91 -7.98
C VAL A 9 -14.82 -9.81 -6.84
N LEU A 10 -15.08 -8.91 -5.90
CA LEU A 10 -14.20 -8.65 -4.77
C LEU A 10 -14.42 -9.65 -3.64
N THR A 11 -13.33 -10.23 -3.14
CA THR A 11 -13.30 -10.96 -1.88
C THR A 11 -12.24 -10.37 -0.96
N LEU A 12 -12.67 -9.83 0.17
CA LEU A 12 -11.79 -9.25 1.18
C LEU A 12 -11.30 -10.36 2.12
N GLY A 13 -9.99 -10.45 2.33
CA GLY A 13 -9.39 -11.36 3.30
C GLY A 13 -9.52 -10.87 4.75
N PRO A 14 -8.90 -11.56 5.71
CA PRO A 14 -8.92 -11.13 7.10
C PRO A 14 -8.18 -9.80 7.30
N LEU A 15 -8.72 -8.98 8.18
CA LEU A 15 -8.12 -7.72 8.61
C LEU A 15 -6.83 -7.98 9.37
N ARG A 16 -5.75 -7.31 8.98
CA ARG A 16 -4.45 -7.36 9.67
C ARG A 16 -4.30 -6.20 10.65
N ARG A 17 -4.79 -5.03 10.27
CA ARG A 17 -4.87 -3.82 11.11
C ARG A 17 -6.03 -2.96 10.60
N HIS A 18 -6.91 -2.57 11.51
CA HIS A 18 -7.94 -1.58 11.24
C HIS A 18 -7.54 -0.30 11.98
N ASP A 19 -7.20 0.73 11.22
CA ASP A 19 -6.91 2.07 11.74
C ASP A 19 -7.93 3.03 11.10
N GLN A 20 -8.32 4.11 11.80
CA GLN A 20 -9.33 5.04 11.28
C GLN A 20 -8.93 5.66 9.94
N VAL A 21 -7.62 5.75 9.69
CA VAL A 21 -7.04 6.33 8.47
C VAL A 21 -6.88 5.28 7.36
N ASP A 22 -6.47 4.06 7.72
CA ASP A 22 -6.09 3.01 6.78
C ASP A 22 -6.53 1.62 7.27
N THR A 23 -7.16 0.86 6.38
CA THR A 23 -7.48 -0.56 6.61
C THR A 23 -6.51 -1.44 5.84
N ILE A 24 -5.78 -2.30 6.56
CA ILE A 24 -4.81 -3.23 5.97
C ILE A 24 -5.39 -4.64 5.99
N TYR A 25 -5.64 -5.17 4.81
CA TYR A 25 -6.06 -6.56 4.61
C TYR A 25 -4.84 -7.46 4.41
N ARG A 26 -4.91 -8.68 4.96
CA ARG A 26 -3.87 -9.69 4.71
C ARG A 26 -3.78 -10.03 3.22
N TYR A 27 -4.94 -10.15 2.57
CA TYR A 27 -5.05 -10.29 1.13
C TYR A 27 -6.38 -9.74 0.63
N ILE A 28 -6.44 -9.45 -0.67
CA ILE A 28 -7.67 -9.22 -1.42
C ILE A 28 -7.63 -10.08 -2.67
N ARG A 29 -8.75 -10.71 -2.98
CA ARG A 29 -8.96 -11.41 -4.25
C ARG A 29 -9.96 -10.65 -5.09
N ILE A 30 -9.65 -10.45 -6.37
CA ILE A 30 -10.54 -9.81 -7.34
C ILE A 30 -10.61 -10.75 -8.54
N SER A 31 -11.68 -11.53 -8.63
CA SER A 31 -11.77 -12.67 -9.56
C SER A 31 -10.55 -13.60 -9.44
N ASP A 32 -9.66 -13.61 -10.44
CA ASP A 32 -8.45 -14.45 -10.46
C ASP A 32 -7.20 -13.74 -9.91
N ALA A 33 -7.26 -12.43 -9.69
CA ALA A 33 -6.14 -11.68 -9.15
C ALA A 33 -6.10 -11.81 -7.62
N TYR A 34 -4.99 -12.32 -7.09
CA TYR A 34 -4.73 -12.37 -5.65
C TYR A 34 -3.62 -11.37 -5.28
N LEU A 35 -3.93 -10.48 -4.34
CA LEU A 35 -3.04 -9.43 -3.86
C LEU A 35 -2.82 -9.59 -2.35
N GLU A 36 -1.56 -9.68 -1.91
CA GLU A 36 -1.21 -9.76 -0.50
C GLU A 36 -0.92 -8.37 0.09
N GLN A 37 -1.04 -8.20 1.40
CA GLN A 37 -0.70 -6.95 2.10
C GLN A 37 -1.30 -5.70 1.45
N VAL A 38 -2.63 -5.70 1.35
CA VAL A 38 -3.35 -4.64 0.65
C VAL A 38 -3.74 -3.54 1.63
N LYS A 39 -3.30 -2.32 1.35
CA LYS A 39 -3.63 -1.12 2.09
C LYS A 39 -4.73 -0.35 1.36
N ILE A 40 -5.84 -0.12 2.06
CA ILE A 40 -7.00 0.63 1.55
C ILE A 40 -7.27 1.82 2.48
N PRO A 41 -7.36 3.05 1.97
CA PRO A 41 -7.82 4.20 2.73
C PRO A 41 -9.20 3.96 3.34
N GLY A 42 -9.45 4.44 4.56
CA GLY A 42 -10.74 4.27 5.24
C GLY A 42 -11.93 4.76 4.38
N VAL A 43 -11.76 5.87 3.67
CA VAL A 43 -12.78 6.47 2.78
C VAL A 43 -13.15 5.56 1.61
N LEU A 44 -12.21 4.76 1.10
CA LEU A 44 -12.48 3.80 0.02
C LEU A 44 -12.99 2.47 0.58
N ASN A 45 -12.55 2.09 1.78
CA ASN A 45 -12.94 0.82 2.39
C ASN A 45 -14.45 0.74 2.65
N SER A 46 -15.11 1.85 2.99
CA SER A 46 -16.57 1.90 3.19
C SER A 46 -17.37 1.63 1.91
N LEU A 47 -16.76 1.85 0.74
CA LEU A 47 -17.36 1.60 -0.58
C LEU A 47 -17.21 0.15 -1.01
N LEU A 48 -16.30 -0.61 -0.38
CA LEU A 48 -16.04 -2.00 -0.72
C LEU A 48 -16.99 -2.92 0.03
N ARG A 49 -17.74 -3.71 -0.73
CA ARG A 49 -18.60 -4.77 -0.20
C ARG A 49 -18.11 -6.12 -0.70
N ASN A 50 -18.02 -7.08 0.20
CA ASN A 50 -17.64 -8.44 -0.16
C ASN A 50 -18.64 -9.03 -1.16
N GLY A 51 -18.17 -9.64 -2.24
CA GLY A 51 -18.99 -10.18 -3.33
C GLY A 51 -19.49 -9.16 -4.36
N ALA A 52 -19.21 -7.86 -4.20
CA ALA A 52 -19.57 -6.85 -5.20
C ALA A 52 -18.59 -6.86 -6.39
N ILE A 53 -19.10 -6.53 -7.58
CA ILE A 53 -18.26 -6.26 -8.75
C ILE A 53 -17.73 -4.83 -8.62
N CYS A 54 -16.41 -4.67 -8.55
CA CYS A 54 -15.77 -3.37 -8.52
C CYS A 54 -14.52 -3.32 -9.41
N THR A 55 -14.19 -2.12 -9.88
CA THR A 55 -12.91 -1.84 -10.52
C THR A 55 -12.00 -1.19 -9.49
N LEU A 56 -10.82 -1.75 -9.30
CA LEU A 56 -9.82 -1.28 -8.34
C LEU A 56 -8.56 -0.84 -9.07
N TRP A 57 -8.05 0.33 -8.68
CA TRP A 57 -6.73 0.78 -9.09
C TRP A 57 -5.73 0.58 -7.97
N VAL A 58 -4.75 -0.26 -8.24
CA VAL A 58 -3.78 -0.73 -7.26
C VAL A 58 -2.38 -0.31 -7.69
N ALA A 59 -1.68 0.41 -6.82
CA ALA A 59 -0.26 0.69 -6.95
C ALA A 59 0.54 -0.36 -6.18
N THR A 60 1.49 -1.00 -6.86
CA THR A 60 2.42 -1.95 -6.22
C THR A 60 3.70 -1.22 -5.84
N ILE A 61 4.01 -1.22 -4.55
CA ILE A 61 5.20 -0.60 -3.97
C ILE A 61 6.10 -1.70 -3.43
N ASN A 62 7.37 -1.65 -3.80
CA ASN A 62 8.38 -2.55 -3.27
C ASN A 62 9.05 -1.88 -2.08
N THR A 63 8.86 -2.39 -0.88
CA THR A 63 9.52 -1.90 0.33
C THR A 63 10.71 -2.78 0.71
N PRO A 64 11.83 -2.17 1.12
CA PRO A 64 12.97 -2.91 1.65
C PRO A 64 12.61 -3.52 3.01
N THR A 65 13.03 -4.76 3.27
CA THR A 65 12.93 -5.38 4.60
C THR A 65 14.29 -5.51 5.27
N PRO A 66 14.33 -5.60 6.62
CA PRO A 66 15.56 -5.76 7.38
C PRO A 66 16.49 -6.88 6.90
N PHE A 67 15.93 -7.95 6.32
CA PHE A 67 16.63 -9.20 6.00
C PHE A 67 16.82 -9.43 4.49
N PHE A 68 17.05 -8.37 3.70
CA PHE A 68 17.27 -8.41 2.24
C PHE A 68 16.07 -8.86 1.37
N PHE A 69 14.96 -9.30 1.96
CA PHE A 69 13.73 -9.55 1.22
C PHE A 69 13.07 -8.23 0.79
N LYS A 70 12.40 -8.24 -0.37
CA LYS A 70 11.54 -7.13 -0.79
C LYS A 70 10.11 -7.53 -0.50
N THR A 71 9.40 -6.71 0.26
CA THR A 71 7.96 -6.90 0.45
C THR A 71 7.22 -6.08 -0.59
N LYS A 72 6.21 -6.69 -1.21
CA LYS A 72 5.28 -5.99 -2.09
C LYS A 72 4.11 -5.52 -1.23
N ILE A 73 3.91 -4.21 -1.16
CA ILE A 73 2.74 -3.60 -0.56
C ILE A 73 1.85 -3.14 -1.71
N HIS A 74 0.59 -3.55 -1.66
CA HIS A 74 -0.40 -3.19 -2.66
C HIS A 74 -1.28 -2.08 -2.08
N VAL A 75 -1.30 -0.91 -2.71
CA VAL A 75 -2.04 0.25 -2.21
C VAL A 75 -3.19 0.55 -3.17
N VAL A 76 -4.42 0.48 -2.68
CA VAL A 76 -5.61 0.85 -3.44
C VAL A 76 -5.79 2.37 -3.33
N TYR A 77 -5.77 3.08 -4.46
CA TYR A 77 -5.91 4.54 -4.48
C TYR A 77 -7.20 5.04 -5.13
N ALA A 78 -7.88 4.18 -5.89
CA ALA A 78 -9.19 4.47 -6.44
C ALA A 78 -10.04 3.20 -6.54
N VAL A 79 -11.36 3.40 -6.45
CA VAL A 79 -12.39 2.35 -6.59
C VAL A 79 -13.49 2.88 -7.49
N GLU A 80 -13.97 2.06 -8.41
CA GLU A 80 -15.19 2.30 -9.18
C GLU A 80 -16.31 1.45 -8.61
N VAL A 81 -17.41 2.11 -8.21
CA VAL A 81 -18.63 1.45 -7.76
C VAL A 81 -19.79 2.10 -8.51
N ASN A 82 -20.63 1.28 -9.15
CA ASN A 82 -21.80 1.74 -9.90
C ASN A 82 -21.49 2.85 -10.94
N GLY A 83 -20.37 2.73 -11.66
CA GLY A 83 -19.94 3.70 -12.68
C GLY A 83 -19.38 5.02 -12.14
N THR A 84 -19.27 5.19 -10.82
CA THR A 84 -18.62 6.35 -10.19
C THR A 84 -17.23 5.98 -9.70
N VAL A 85 -16.21 6.74 -10.12
CA VAL A 85 -14.83 6.56 -9.68
C VAL A 85 -14.55 7.43 -8.47
N HIS A 86 -14.33 6.80 -7.33
CA HIS A 86 -13.89 7.44 -6.09
C HIS A 86 -12.36 7.35 -5.98
N LYS A 87 -11.68 8.51 -5.93
CA LYS A 87 -10.22 8.61 -5.79
C LYS A 87 -9.88 9.13 -4.39
N ALA A 88 -8.89 8.53 -3.74
CA ALA A 88 -8.40 8.97 -2.43
C ALA A 88 -6.86 9.15 -2.44
N ILE A 89 -6.34 9.79 -3.49
CA ILE A 89 -4.88 9.89 -3.72
C ILE A 89 -4.19 10.68 -2.62
N ASP A 90 -4.76 11.81 -2.18
CA ASP A 90 -4.15 12.64 -1.15
C ASP A 90 -4.17 11.95 0.23
N GLU A 91 -5.23 11.21 0.54
CA GLU A 91 -5.32 10.36 1.74
C GLU A 91 -4.26 9.24 1.71
N VAL A 92 -4.12 8.56 0.57
CA VAL A 92 -3.07 7.54 0.35
C VAL A 92 -1.69 8.15 0.53
N GLN A 93 -1.44 9.32 -0.04
CA GLN A 93 -0.16 10.00 0.06
C GLN A 93 0.15 10.37 1.51
N ARG A 94 -0.82 10.93 2.23
CA ARG A 94 -0.68 11.30 3.64
C ARG A 94 -0.44 10.07 4.50
N GLY A 95 -1.29 9.05 4.40
CA GLY A 95 -1.17 7.81 5.17
C GLY A 95 0.12 7.04 4.85
N TRP A 96 0.60 7.07 3.61
CA TRP A 96 1.90 6.52 3.24
C TRP A 96 3.06 7.32 3.85
N THR A 97 3.05 8.65 3.71
CA THR A 97 4.14 9.50 4.20
C THR A 97 4.26 9.42 5.71
N THR A 98 3.14 9.52 6.43
CA THR A 98 3.11 9.39 7.90
C THR A 98 3.58 8.00 8.34
N GLY A 99 3.03 6.93 7.73
CA GLY A 99 3.45 5.56 8.05
C GLY A 99 4.92 5.28 7.72
N LYS A 100 5.42 5.84 6.62
CA LYS A 100 6.83 5.76 6.20
C LYS A 100 7.74 6.38 7.24
N TRP A 101 7.51 7.63 7.62
CA TRP A 101 8.34 8.34 8.60
C TRP A 101 8.29 7.70 9.98
N LEU A 102 7.12 7.21 10.40
CA LEU A 102 7.00 6.46 11.66
C LEU A 102 7.86 5.18 11.62
N THR A 103 7.81 4.44 10.51
CA THR A 103 8.62 3.21 10.33
C THR A 103 10.11 3.54 10.30
N VAL A 104 10.51 4.62 9.62
CA VAL A 104 11.90 5.12 9.61
C VAL A 104 12.36 5.45 11.04
N ALA A 105 11.56 6.17 11.81
CA ALA A 105 11.89 6.51 13.19
C ALA A 105 12.04 5.26 14.08
N MET A 106 11.12 4.29 13.95
CA MET A 106 11.21 3.00 14.66
C MET A 106 12.47 2.23 14.29
N LEU A 107 12.83 2.17 13.00
CA LEU A 107 14.04 1.49 12.53
C LEU A 107 15.31 2.21 13.04
N MET A 108 15.33 3.53 13.06
CA MET A 108 16.45 4.31 13.60
C MET A 108 16.64 4.03 15.10
N GLY A 109 15.55 4.04 15.88
CA GLY A 109 15.57 3.71 17.31
C GLY A 109 15.98 2.26 17.59
N ALA A 110 15.43 1.30 16.85
CA ALA A 110 15.82 -0.11 16.95
C ALA A 110 17.30 -0.32 16.58
N GLY A 111 17.79 0.39 15.57
CA GLY A 111 19.19 0.38 15.18
C GLY A 111 20.12 0.90 16.28
N LEU A 112 19.71 1.95 17.00
CA LEU A 112 20.46 2.48 18.14
C LEU A 112 20.55 1.46 19.29
N LEU A 113 19.45 0.80 19.63
CA LEU A 113 19.41 -0.22 20.70
C LEU A 113 20.24 -1.46 20.37
N THR A 114 20.38 -1.80 19.08
CA THR A 114 21.06 -3.01 18.61
C THR A 114 22.43 -2.75 18.00
N ILE A 115 23.00 -1.56 18.21
CA ILE A 115 24.25 -1.13 17.58
C ILE A 115 25.45 -1.98 18.01
N LEU A 116 25.47 -2.42 19.27
CA LEU A 116 26.51 -3.31 19.82
C LEU A 116 26.50 -4.71 19.19
N LEU A 117 25.39 -5.10 18.54
CA LEU A 117 25.20 -6.42 17.95
C LEU A 117 25.52 -6.44 16.45
N TYR A 118 26.06 -5.36 15.87
CA TYR A 118 26.27 -5.15 14.42
C TYR A 118 25.00 -5.20 13.54
N ILE A 119 23.89 -5.71 14.06
CA ILE A 119 22.56 -5.74 13.43
C ILE A 119 21.96 -4.33 13.35
N GLY A 120 22.36 -3.41 14.23
CA GLY A 120 21.92 -2.02 14.21
C GLY A 120 22.14 -1.32 12.87
N LEU A 121 23.25 -1.63 12.20
CA LEU A 121 23.58 -1.08 10.88
C LEU A 121 22.56 -1.51 9.81
N LEU A 122 22.05 -2.76 9.88
CA LEU A 122 21.03 -3.25 8.95
C LEU A 122 19.72 -2.46 9.12
N PHE A 123 19.34 -2.12 10.35
CA PHE A 123 18.14 -1.30 10.59
C PHE A 123 18.29 0.11 10.00
N TRP A 124 19.45 0.75 10.16
CA TRP A 124 19.71 2.08 9.60
C TRP A 124 19.79 2.08 8.07
N ILE A 125 20.43 1.08 7.46
CA ILE A 125 20.43 0.92 6.00
C ILE A 125 19.00 0.79 5.47
N ASN A 126 18.15 0.03 6.16
CA ASN A 126 16.75 -0.11 5.75
C ASN A 126 15.92 1.15 6.00
N ALA A 127 16.17 1.87 7.09
CA ALA A 127 15.56 3.19 7.33
C ALA A 127 15.90 4.15 6.19
N PHE A 128 17.18 4.21 5.79
CA PHE A 128 17.62 5.06 4.70
C PHE A 128 16.99 4.65 3.36
N ARG A 129 17.01 3.35 3.01
CA ARG A 129 16.38 2.83 1.79
C ARG A 129 14.88 3.13 1.74
N LEU A 130 14.18 3.02 2.88
CA LEU A 130 12.75 3.29 2.97
C LEU A 130 12.46 4.77 2.69
N SER A 131 13.31 5.70 3.11
CA SER A 131 13.14 7.14 2.85
C SER A 131 13.03 7.49 1.37
N PHE A 132 13.79 6.80 0.50
CA PHE A 132 13.76 6.97 -0.96
C PHE A 132 12.60 6.26 -1.65
N VAL A 133 11.76 5.50 -0.91
CA VAL A 133 10.55 4.92 -1.50
C VAL A 133 9.48 6.01 -1.59
N GLU A 134 9.21 6.42 -2.82
CA GLU A 134 8.17 7.39 -3.16
C GLU A 134 6.93 6.68 -3.71
N LEU A 135 5.77 7.30 -3.54
CA LEU A 135 4.57 6.86 -4.23
C LEU A 135 4.60 7.38 -5.67
N PRO A 136 4.17 6.58 -6.66
CA PRO A 136 4.00 7.03 -8.04
C PRO A 136 2.76 7.94 -8.17
N ILE A 137 2.76 9.10 -7.49
CA ILE A 137 1.62 10.02 -7.41
C ILE A 137 1.28 10.59 -8.79
N LYS A 138 2.29 10.86 -9.62
CA LYS A 138 2.11 11.36 -10.98
C LYS A 138 1.32 10.35 -11.83
N GLU A 139 1.64 9.06 -11.69
CA GLU A 139 0.95 7.97 -12.37
C GLU A 139 -0.42 7.68 -11.76
N MET A 140 -0.60 7.86 -10.44
CA MET A 140 -1.91 7.72 -9.79
C MET A 140 -2.90 8.83 -10.18
N ARG A 141 -2.38 10.04 -10.44
CA ARG A 141 -3.18 11.21 -10.87
C ARG A 141 -3.59 11.15 -12.34
N ARG A 142 -2.80 10.48 -13.19
CA ARG A 142 -3.21 10.20 -14.57
C ARG A 142 -4.49 9.37 -14.56
N GLU A 143 -5.44 9.75 -15.41
CA GLU A 143 -6.72 9.06 -15.46
C GLU A 143 -6.56 7.58 -15.83
N PRO A 144 -7.49 6.71 -15.37
CA PRO A 144 -7.64 5.32 -15.77
C PRO A 144 -7.85 5.01 -17.27
N GLY A 145 -7.18 5.70 -18.18
CA GLY A 145 -7.26 5.49 -19.63
C GLY A 145 -5.93 5.68 -20.36
N GLU A 146 -4.92 6.29 -19.73
CA GLU A 146 -3.64 6.60 -20.38
C GLU A 146 -2.48 5.71 -19.94
N ALA A 147 -2.69 4.79 -18.98
CA ALA A 147 -1.68 3.86 -18.53
C ALA A 147 -1.55 2.66 -19.51
N LYS A 148 -1.04 2.97 -20.71
CA LYS A 148 -0.49 2.07 -21.75
C LYS A 148 -1.43 0.98 -22.30
N ALA A 149 -1.99 1.28 -23.48
CA ALA A 149 -1.99 0.35 -24.61
C ALA A 149 -0.55 -0.04 -24.99
#